data_AF-P43001-F1
#
_entry.id   AF-P43001-F1
#
_cell.length_a   1.000
_cell.length_b   1.000
_cell.length_c   1.000
_cell.angle_alpha   90.00
_cell.angle_beta   90.00
_cell.angle_gamma   90.00
#
_symmetry.space_group_name_H-M   'P 1'
#
loop_
_entity.id
_entity.type
_entity.pdbx_description
1 polymer ?
#
loop_
_entity_poly.entity_id
_entity_poly.type
_entity_poly.pdbx_seq_one_letter_code
_entity_poly.pdbx_strand_id
1 'polypeptide(L)'
;PEDKEQAQQIQHEDLLSLVLKVLRSWNDPLLHMVSEVQDIQEAPDTILWKAVEIEEQTKRLLEGMERIVGRIHPGDLENEIYSPWPGPSAAIPGDESSRLFAFYNLLHCLRRDSHKIDNYLKLLKCRLIHDGNC
;
A
#
# COMPACT_ATOMS: atom_id res chain seq x y z
N PRO A 1 -5.71 2.37 12.99
CA PRO A 1 -4.76 2.15 14.11
C PRO A 1 -3.33 2.63 13.81
N GLU A 2 -2.66 3.20 14.80
CA GLU A 2 -1.26 3.66 14.72
C GLU A 2 -0.26 2.63 15.25
N ASP A 3 -0.70 1.81 16.20
CA ASP A 3 0.06 0.77 16.87
C ASP A 3 -0.69 -0.59 16.85
N LYS A 4 -0.07 -1.61 17.46
CA LYS A 4 -0.61 -2.97 17.51
C LYS A 4 -1.83 -3.04 18.41
N GLU A 5 -1.83 -2.30 19.51
CA GLU A 5 -2.86 -2.26 20.54
C GLU A 5 -4.18 -1.70 19.98
N GLN A 6 -4.12 -0.61 19.22
CA GLN A 6 -5.27 -0.06 18.52
C GLN A 6 -5.76 -1.02 17.43
N ALA A 7 -4.85 -1.69 16.71
CA ALA A 7 -5.24 -2.69 15.71
C ALA A 7 -5.96 -3.88 16.37
N GLN A 8 -5.55 -4.24 17.60
CA GLN A 8 -6.18 -5.27 18.41
C GLN A 8 -7.62 -4.96 18.83
N GLN A 9 -8.04 -3.69 18.79
CA GLN A 9 -9.40 -3.27 19.16
C GLN A 9 -10.35 -3.13 17.96
N ILE A 10 -9.83 -3.11 16.74
CA ILE A 10 -10.64 -2.96 15.53
C ILE A 10 -11.22 -4.30 15.10
N GLN A 11 -12.50 -4.29 14.70
CA GLN A 11 -13.21 -5.45 14.16
C GLN A 11 -12.49 -6.00 12.92
N HIS A 12 -12.55 -7.30 12.70
CA HIS A 12 -11.73 -7.91 11.65
C HIS A 12 -12.18 -7.47 10.25
N GLU A 13 -13.47 -7.19 10.09
CA GLU A 13 -14.12 -6.63 8.91
C GLU A 13 -13.57 -5.25 8.57
N ASP A 14 -13.54 -4.35 9.56
CA ASP A 14 -13.00 -3.00 9.40
C ASP A 14 -11.49 -3.02 9.10
N LEU A 15 -10.76 -3.96 9.71
CA LEU A 15 -9.33 -4.12 9.48
C LEU A 15 -9.04 -4.67 8.07
N LEU A 16 -9.86 -5.60 7.58
CA LEU A 16 -9.82 -6.08 6.19
C LEU A 16 -10.09 -4.95 5.20
N SER A 17 -11.16 -4.18 5.44
CA SER A 17 -11.51 -3.00 4.65
C SER A 17 -10.38 -1.97 4.61
N LEU A 18 -9.75 -1.71 5.76
CA LEU A 18 -8.61 -0.81 5.86
C LEU A 18 -7.43 -1.28 5.01
N VAL A 19 -7.10 -2.57 5.05
CA VAL A 19 -6.02 -3.14 4.22
C VAL A 19 -6.32 -2.96 2.73
N LEU A 20 -7.55 -3.26 2.29
CA LEU A 20 -7.97 -3.06 0.90
C LEU A 20 -7.86 -1.59 0.47
N LYS A 21 -8.34 -0.66 1.29
CA LYS A 21 -8.28 0.78 1.00
C LYS A 21 -6.84 1.27 0.85
N VAL A 22 -5.93 0.84 1.73
CA VAL A 22 -4.51 1.22 1.62
C VAL A 22 -3.91 0.61 0.35
N LEU A 23 -4.11 -0.68 0.08
CA LEU A 23 -3.60 -1.32 -1.15
C LEU A 23 -4.07 -0.61 -2.42
N ARG A 24 -5.38 -0.30 -2.52
CA ARG A 24 -5.95 0.43 -3.65
C ARG A 24 -5.38 1.85 -3.80
N SER A 25 -5.14 2.54 -2.68
CA SER A 25 -4.55 3.88 -2.69
C SER A 25 -3.11 3.92 -3.19
N TRP A 26 -2.39 2.79 -3.17
CA TRP A 26 -1.01 2.67 -3.66
C TRP A 26 -0.90 2.36 -5.15
N ASN A 27 -2.01 2.08 -5.85
CA ASN A 27 -1.98 1.75 -7.29
C ASN A 27 -1.33 2.87 -8.13
N ASP A 28 -1.87 4.09 -8.07
CA ASP A 28 -1.34 5.23 -8.84
C ASP A 28 0.05 5.68 -8.36
N PRO A 29 0.33 5.79 -7.03
CA PRO A 29 1.67 6.05 -6.52
C PRO A 29 2.76 5.10 -7.04
N LEU A 30 2.48 3.80 -7.09
CA LEU A 30 3.48 2.80 -7.52
C LEU A 30 3.74 2.87 -9.02
N LEU A 31 2.70 3.08 -9.82
CA LEU A 31 2.84 3.33 -11.26
C LEU A 31 3.69 4.57 -11.54
N HIS A 32 3.41 5.66 -10.83
CA HIS A 32 4.22 6.88 -10.94
C HIS A 32 5.67 6.64 -10.48
N MET A 33 5.88 5.91 -9.39
CA MET A 33 7.21 5.59 -8.89
C MET A 33 8.06 4.85 -9.92
N VAL A 34 7.49 3.88 -10.64
CA VAL A 34 8.20 3.17 -11.71
C VAL A 34 8.59 4.13 -12.83
N SER A 35 7.68 5.00 -13.27
CA SER A 35 7.95 6.02 -14.29
C SER A 35 9.05 6.99 -13.85
N GLU A 36 8.98 7.50 -12.62
CA GLU A 36 9.97 8.45 -12.09
C GLU A 36 11.37 7.86 -12.06
N VAL A 37 11.51 6.59 -11.64
CA VAL A 37 12.82 5.92 -11.61
C VAL A 37 13.38 5.73 -13.02
N GLN A 38 12.54 5.43 -14.01
CA GLN A 38 12.96 5.33 -15.42
C GLN A 38 13.46 6.66 -15.99
N ASP A 39 12.89 7.78 -15.54
CA ASP A 39 13.23 9.13 -15.97
C ASP A 39 14.47 9.71 -15.25
N ILE A 40 14.94 9.10 -14.16
CA ILE A 40 16.17 9.50 -13.45
C ILE A 40 17.35 8.79 -14.14
N GLN A 41 18.12 9.52 -14.93
CA GLN A 41 19.23 8.98 -15.74
C GLN A 41 20.27 8.21 -14.91
N GLU A 42 20.49 8.60 -13.66
CA GLU A 42 21.47 8.00 -12.75
C GLU A 42 20.86 6.97 -11.79
N ALA A 43 19.58 6.61 -11.95
CA ALA A 43 18.94 5.66 -11.06
C ALA A 43 19.61 4.28 -11.18
N PRO A 44 20.04 3.67 -10.06
CA PRO A 44 20.56 2.31 -10.08
C PRO A 44 19.50 1.34 -10.60
N ASP A 45 19.89 0.41 -11.47
CA ASP A 45 19.02 -0.67 -11.98
C ASP A 45 18.32 -1.43 -10.85
N THR A 46 18.97 -1.53 -9.69
CA THR A 46 18.42 -2.17 -8.50
C THR A 46 17.21 -1.44 -7.91
N ILE A 47 17.15 -0.10 -8.01
CA ILE A 47 16.00 0.69 -7.58
C ILE A 47 14.84 0.46 -8.54
N LEU A 48 15.10 0.51 -9.86
CA LEU A 48 14.09 0.26 -10.88
C LEU A 48 13.49 -1.14 -10.73
N TRP A 49 14.34 -2.16 -10.62
CA TRP A 49 13.90 -3.54 -10.42
C TRP A 49 13.01 -3.69 -9.18
N LYS A 50 13.38 -3.07 -8.04
CA LYS A 50 12.55 -3.10 -6.83
C LYS A 50 11.24 -2.35 -6.99
N ALA A 51 11.22 -1.20 -7.67
CA ALA A 51 9.99 -0.44 -7.89
C ALA A 51 8.99 -1.26 -8.72
N VAL A 52 9.46 -1.91 -9.80
CA VAL A 52 8.65 -2.81 -10.63
C VAL A 52 8.17 -4.01 -9.82
N GLU A 53 9.05 -4.66 -9.05
CA GLU A 53 8.68 -5.80 -8.23
C GLU A 53 7.60 -5.42 -7.20
N ILE A 54 7.73 -4.30 -6.50
CA ILE A 54 6.74 -3.85 -5.51
C ILE A 54 5.40 -3.53 -6.18
N GLU A 55 5.41 -2.90 -7.36
CA GLU A 55 4.20 -2.62 -8.14
C GLU A 55 3.44 -3.91 -8.49
N GLU A 56 4.15 -4.92 -9.01
CA GLU A 56 3.56 -6.21 -9.38
C GLU A 56 3.06 -7.00 -8.16
N GLN A 57 3.86 -7.06 -7.08
CA GLN A 57 3.48 -7.81 -5.87
C GLN A 57 2.31 -7.15 -5.13
N THR A 58 2.20 -5.81 -5.16
CA THR A 58 1.07 -5.09 -4.56
C THR A 58 -0.23 -5.42 -5.28
N LYS A 59 -0.24 -5.51 -6.61
CA LYS A 59 -1.40 -5.96 -7.39
C LYS A 59 -1.81 -7.38 -7.03
N ARG A 60 -0.86 -8.32 -6.96
CA ARG A 60 -1.12 -9.71 -6.56
C ARG A 60 -1.68 -9.81 -5.15
N LEU A 61 -1.16 -8.99 -4.23
CA LEU A 61 -1.64 -8.92 -2.85
C LEU A 61 -3.07 -8.37 -2.81
N LEU A 62 -3.37 -7.32 -3.57
CA LEU A 62 -4.72 -6.76 -3.69
C LEU A 62 -5.72 -7.81 -4.21
N GLU A 63 -5.39 -8.52 -5.29
CA GLU A 63 -6.22 -9.62 -5.81
C GLU A 63 -6.46 -10.71 -4.76
N GLY A 64 -5.41 -11.08 -4.01
CA GLY A 64 -5.51 -12.05 -2.92
C GLY A 64 -6.46 -11.57 -1.81
N MET A 65 -6.37 -10.28 -1.46
CA MET A 65 -7.22 -9.68 -0.44
C MET A 65 -8.68 -9.56 -0.88
N GLU A 66 -8.94 -9.18 -2.13
CA GLU A 66 -10.29 -9.14 -2.67
C GLU A 66 -10.95 -10.52 -2.67
N ARG A 67 -10.19 -11.58 -2.96
CA ARG A 67 -10.66 -12.97 -2.84
C ARG A 67 -10.97 -13.37 -1.39
N ILE A 68 -10.17 -12.93 -0.43
CA ILE A 68 -10.41 -13.20 1.00
C ILE A 68 -11.68 -12.48 1.45
N VAL A 69 -11.78 -11.17 1.18
CA VAL A 69 -12.94 -10.36 1.59
C VAL A 69 -14.21 -10.85 0.91
N GLY A 70 -14.18 -11.19 -0.38
CA GLY A 70 -15.34 -11.74 -1.08
C GLY A 70 -15.85 -13.07 -0.53
N ARG A 71 -15.02 -13.82 0.22
CA ARG A 71 -15.44 -15.05 0.92
C ARG A 71 -16.06 -14.78 2.29
N ILE A 72 -15.64 -13.71 2.98
CA ILE A 72 -16.11 -13.38 4.33
C ILE A 72 -17.35 -12.46 4.24
N HIS A 73 -17.33 -11.49 3.33
CA HIS A 73 -18.39 -10.49 3.10
C HIS A 73 -18.75 -10.42 1.61
N PRO A 74 -19.56 -11.36 1.11
CA PRO A 74 -20.05 -11.30 -0.27
C PRO A 74 -21.02 -10.11 -0.43
N GLY A 75 -20.49 -8.92 -0.74
CA GLY A 75 -21.29 -7.71 -1.00
C GLY A 75 -20.55 -6.38 -0.85
N ASP A 76 -19.46 -6.32 -0.08
CA ASP A 76 -18.87 -5.04 0.34
C ASP A 76 -17.75 -4.50 -0.56
N LEU A 77 -17.31 -5.28 -1.54
CA LEU A 77 -16.10 -4.96 -2.33
C LEU A 77 -16.24 -3.72 -3.23
N GLU A 78 -17.44 -3.39 -3.70
CA GLU A 78 -17.66 -2.32 -4.69
C GLU A 78 -17.83 -0.92 -4.10
N ASN A 79 -18.11 -0.80 -2.79
CA ASN A 79 -18.47 0.47 -2.16
C ASN A 79 -17.33 1.11 -1.33
N GLU A 80 -16.11 0.57 -1.39
CA GLU A 80 -15.01 1.07 -0.59
C GLU A 80 -14.36 2.30 -1.21
N ILE A 81 -14.78 3.47 -0.71
CA ILE A 81 -14.11 4.74 -0.95
C ILE A 81 -12.70 4.67 -0.33
N TYR A 82 -11.67 4.83 -1.16
CA TYR A 82 -10.29 5.08 -0.74
C TYR A 82 -9.92 6.52 -1.07
N SER A 83 -8.95 7.09 -0.35
CA SER A 83 -8.43 8.42 -0.65
C SER A 83 -7.58 8.36 -1.92
N PRO A 84 -8.00 8.97 -3.04
CA PRO A 84 -7.18 9.02 -4.24
C PRO A 84 -5.88 9.75 -3.91
N TRP A 85 -4.77 9.27 -4.46
CA TRP A 85 -3.52 9.99 -4.34
C TRP A 85 -3.63 11.29 -5.17
N PRO A 86 -3.40 12.47 -4.57
CA PRO A 86 -3.57 13.75 -5.28
C PRO A 86 -2.53 13.98 -6.40
N GLY A 87 -1.67 13.00 -6.67
CA GLY A 87 -0.51 13.13 -7.54
C GLY A 87 0.68 13.74 -6.80
N PRO A 88 1.83 13.87 -7.48
CA PRO A 88 2.93 14.65 -6.94
C PRO A 88 2.47 16.11 -6.86
N SER A 89 2.80 16.81 -5.77
CA SER A 89 2.67 18.28 -5.73
C SER A 89 3.33 18.82 -6.99
N ALA A 90 2.62 19.65 -7.77
CA ALA A 90 3.11 20.17 -9.04
C ALA A 90 4.55 20.66 -8.88
N ALA A 91 5.51 19.86 -9.34
CA ALA A 91 6.91 20.21 -9.22
C ALA A 91 7.12 21.44 -10.10
N ILE A 92 7.81 22.45 -9.56
CA ILE A 92 8.28 23.56 -10.39
C ILE A 92 9.17 22.93 -11.47
N PRO A 93 8.84 23.08 -12.76
CA PRO A 93 9.63 22.47 -13.82
C PRO A 93 11.11 22.85 -13.67
N GLY A 94 11.98 21.84 -13.57
CA GLY A 94 13.44 22.03 -13.45
C GLY A 94 14.01 22.05 -12.02
N ASP A 95 13.20 21.93 -10.97
CA ASP A 95 13.72 21.78 -9.60
C ASP A 95 13.95 20.30 -9.25
N GLU A 96 15.14 19.81 -9.59
CA GLU A 96 15.58 18.44 -9.28
C GLU A 96 15.54 18.14 -7.77
N SER A 97 15.83 19.13 -6.92
CA SER A 97 15.82 18.94 -5.46
C SER A 97 14.40 18.68 -4.95
N SER A 98 13.41 19.43 -5.43
CA SER A 98 12.00 19.17 -5.11
C SER A 98 11.52 17.82 -5.63
N ARG A 99 11.96 17.42 -6.84
CA ARG A 99 11.63 16.11 -7.42
C ARG A 99 12.17 14.96 -6.57
N LEU A 100 13.45 15.00 -6.21
CA LEU A 100 14.09 14.00 -5.35
C LEU A 100 13.46 13.96 -3.95
N PHE A 101 13.11 15.11 -3.38
CA PHE A 101 12.42 15.19 -2.10
C PHE A 101 11.01 14.56 -2.14
N ALA A 102 10.24 14.84 -3.19
CA ALA A 102 8.93 14.21 -3.40
C ALA A 102 9.06 12.69 -3.55
N PHE A 103 10.03 12.21 -4.33
CA PHE A 103 10.31 10.78 -4.49
C PHE A 103 10.73 10.12 -3.17
N TYR A 104 11.60 10.77 -2.38
CA TYR A 104 11.98 10.31 -1.04
C TYR A 104 10.76 10.16 -0.11
N ASN A 105 9.85 11.14 -0.09
CA ASN A 105 8.64 11.08 0.71
C ASN A 105 7.72 9.94 0.26
N LEU A 106 7.63 9.67 -1.05
CA LEU A 106 6.86 8.56 -1.59
C LEU A 106 7.40 7.21 -1.09
N LEU A 107 8.72 7.01 -1.17
CA LEU A 107 9.39 5.82 -0.63
C LEU A 107 9.22 5.67 0.88
N HIS A 108 9.29 6.78 1.62
CA HIS A 108 9.08 6.79 3.08
C HIS A 108 7.66 6.32 3.44
N CYS A 109 6.64 6.89 2.77
CA CYS A 109 5.25 6.49 2.94
C CYS A 109 5.03 5.01 2.55
N LEU A 110 5.63 4.56 1.44
CA LEU A 110 5.53 3.17 0.98
C LEU A 110 6.07 2.21 2.02
N ARG A 111 7.26 2.49 2.57
CA ARG A 111 7.86 1.69 3.64
C ARG A 111 6.95 1.58 4.86
N ARG A 112 6.39 2.71 5.30
CA ARG A 112 5.50 2.77 6.47
C ARG A 112 4.22 1.97 6.25
N ASP A 113 3.57 2.18 5.11
CA ASP A 113 2.27 1.59 4.82
C ASP A 113 2.39 0.09 4.51
N SER A 114 3.44 -0.35 3.81
CA SER A 114 3.73 -1.77 3.60
C SER A 114 3.96 -2.50 4.92
N HIS A 115 4.71 -1.91 5.86
CA HIS A 115 4.90 -2.47 7.20
C HIS A 115 3.58 -2.55 7.98
N LYS A 116 2.71 -1.55 7.81
CA LYS A 116 1.38 -1.49 8.44
C LYS A 116 0.46 -2.59 7.90
N ILE A 117 0.41 -2.77 6.58
CA ILE A 117 -0.34 -3.84 5.90
C ILE A 117 0.14 -5.22 6.38
N ASP A 118 1.45 -5.49 6.35
CA ASP A 118 2.01 -6.77 6.79
C ASP A 118 1.62 -7.11 8.24
N ASN A 119 1.70 -6.14 9.15
CA ASN A 119 1.27 -6.32 10.54
C ASN A 119 -0.23 -6.60 10.67
N TYR A 120 -1.08 -5.92 9.89
CA TYR A 120 -2.52 -6.18 9.90
C TYR A 120 -2.88 -7.55 9.36
N LEU A 121 -2.22 -7.98 8.28
CA LEU A 121 -2.41 -9.32 7.73
C LEU A 121 -2.02 -10.41 8.74
N LYS A 122 -0.91 -10.23 9.46
CA LYS A 122 -0.51 -11.14 10.55
C LYS A 122 -1.55 -11.19 11.67
N LEU A 123 -2.08 -10.04 12.08
CA LEU A 123 -3.13 -9.96 13.10
C LEU A 123 -4.43 -10.63 12.65
N LEU A 124 -4.87 -10.35 11.41
CA LEU A 124 -6.05 -10.96 10.80
C LEU A 124 -5.91 -12.47 10.69
N LYS A 125 -4.77 -12.95 10.19
CA LYS A 125 -4.45 -14.38 10.15
C LYS A 125 -4.60 -15.01 11.53
N CYS A 126 -4.07 -14.37 12.56
CA CYS A 126 -4.13 -14.91 13.91
C CYS A 126 -5.57 -15.02 14.44
N ARG A 127 -6.37 -13.98 14.25
CA ARG A 127 -7.77 -13.96 14.69
C ARG A 127 -8.65 -14.94 13.93
N LEU A 128 -8.55 -14.94 12.60
CA LEU A 128 -9.47 -15.66 11.72
C LEU A 128 -9.13 -17.16 11.57
N ILE A 129 -7.86 -17.53 11.70
CA ILE A 129 -7.41 -18.92 11.51
C ILE A 129 -7.08 -19.60 12.84
N HIS A 130 -6.51 -18.87 13.80
CA HIS A 130 -5.97 -19.44 15.04
C HIS A 130 -6.78 -19.05 16.29
N ASP A 131 -7.93 -18.39 16.12
CA ASP A 131 -8.77 -17.89 17.23
C ASP A 131 -7.96 -17.06 18.25
N GLY A 132 -7.01 -16.27 17.75
CA GLY A 132 -6.11 -15.45 18.55
C GLY A 132 -4.93 -16.17 19.19
N ASN A 133 -4.77 -17.49 19.00
CA ASN A 133 -3.69 -18.29 19.60
C ASN A 133 -2.42 -18.32 18.72
N CYS A 134 -1.82 -17.14 18.54
CA CYS A 134 -0.45 -16.95 18.08
C CYS A 134 0.31 -16.14 19.13
#